data_AF-A0A1V5RW27-F1
#
_entry.id   AF-A0A1V5RW27-F1
#
_cell.length_a   1.000
_cell.length_b   1.000
_cell.length_c   1.000
_cell.angle_alpha   90.00
_cell.angle_beta   90.00
_cell.angle_gamma   90.00
#
_symmetry.space_group_name_H-M   'P 1'
#
loop_
_entity.id
_entity.type
_entity.pdbx_description
1 polymer ?
#
loop_
_entity_poly.entity_id
_entity_poly.type
_entity_poly.pdbx_seq_one_letter_code
_entity_poly.pdbx_strand_id
1 'polypeptide(L)'
;MGRILISSKPITCEKHTNYREAKWLISVLGEKDENNRIIPEESGEKYYKTIIGYPMVARLLTDAFGNPVDFSDHCVTKRKDANGNITYRFNTMPIGSITDSEIQEMEIDGETKKCIVISSKLWSDRFPEYFQVLDKLWEDGNVSSSWELDVSNYEFDEDKTKILRDFEFVGNCILGSKVRGAVTRAGMLEYASVENQEEDEAELALASALSQDIKNTEVGDKMKEDEKTVEQASSEVSTETENAEKTEQVEETKKEESSVTEDEKSEQKEEATKEEPVKEESAKAEETEKEQASLTSNDIERQLEDLCYDDYDKYGYVSYLFPEEHYALCRTYRMNALTFNKVNYSVTDDKVSIDSVEPVTLAVEVKDINTVIAQKDDTIVALNTENLSLKKQVASLQKDSEELASIKKEQAEAELKTKQAEIASYVESSNMFSAEELESEEVKLAIASVDYPAIKSMIADKVVAEKKEVAQKEKEIEVSEKLNLESASTGFGFDIKSFISR
;
A
#
# COMPACT_ATOMS: atom_id res chain seq x y z
N MET A 1 20.60 22.98 17.42
CA MET A 1 21.06 23.49 16.12
C MET A 1 19.84 23.79 15.28
N GLY A 2 19.82 24.92 14.56
CA GLY A 2 18.71 25.25 13.67
C GLY A 2 18.75 24.38 12.41
N ARG A 3 17.61 23.82 12.01
CA ARG A 3 17.45 23.26 10.66
C ARG A 3 17.56 24.43 9.67
N ILE A 4 18.56 24.41 8.79
CA ILE A 4 18.54 25.27 7.61
C ILE A 4 17.51 24.70 6.65
N LEU A 5 16.38 25.39 6.53
CA LEU A 5 15.43 25.18 5.44
C LEU A 5 16.10 25.64 4.15
N ILE A 6 16.66 24.70 3.38
CA ILE A 6 16.83 24.91 1.95
C ILE A 6 15.41 25.09 1.42
N SER A 7 15.11 26.27 0.87
CA SER A 7 13.79 26.63 0.37
C SER A 7 13.45 25.77 -0.85
N SER A 8 12.86 24.59 -0.61
CA SER A 8 12.30 23.67 -1.61
C SER A 8 11.08 24.30 -2.29
N LYS A 9 11.33 25.25 -3.20
CA LYS A 9 10.29 25.74 -4.10
C LYS A 9 10.01 24.65 -5.13
N PRO A 10 8.75 24.27 -5.37
CA PRO A 10 8.42 23.47 -6.53
C PRO A 10 8.80 24.28 -7.78
N ILE A 11 9.88 23.86 -8.44
CA ILE A 11 10.20 24.25 -9.81
C ILE A 11 9.50 23.22 -10.70
N THR A 12 8.93 23.67 -11.81
CA THR A 12 8.10 22.86 -12.71
C THR A 12 8.92 21.75 -13.38
N CYS A 13 9.05 20.61 -12.71
CA CYS A 13 9.50 19.36 -13.32
C CYS A 13 8.42 18.81 -14.26
N GLU A 14 8.81 18.19 -15.37
CA GLU A 14 7.83 17.66 -16.34
C GLU A 14 7.05 16.49 -15.72
N LYS A 15 5.73 16.66 -15.53
CA LYS A 15 4.85 15.57 -15.10
C LYS A 15 4.63 14.61 -16.26
N HIS A 16 5.14 13.39 -16.12
CA HIS A 16 4.76 12.29 -16.99
C HIS A 16 3.65 11.49 -16.31
N THR A 17 2.79 10.84 -17.10
CA THR A 17 1.63 10.12 -16.54
C THR A 17 2.06 9.04 -15.57
N ASN A 18 3.17 8.34 -15.84
CA ASN A 18 3.60 7.14 -15.14
C ASN A 18 4.86 7.25 -14.26
N TYR A 19 5.45 8.45 -14.16
CA TYR A 19 6.54 8.71 -13.24
C TYR A 19 6.65 10.20 -12.87
N ARG A 20 7.21 10.45 -11.69
CA ARG A 20 7.56 11.80 -11.21
C ARG A 20 9.08 11.96 -11.21
N GLU A 21 9.54 13.14 -11.57
CA GLU A 21 10.95 13.50 -11.50
C GLU A 21 11.28 14.17 -10.17
N ALA A 22 12.48 13.91 -9.65
CA ALA A 22 12.97 14.44 -8.39
C ALA A 22 14.48 14.67 -8.42
N LYS A 23 14.95 15.73 -7.76
CA LYS A 23 16.37 15.96 -7.46
C LYS A 23 16.66 15.76 -5.99
N TRP A 24 17.84 15.24 -5.67
CA TRP A 24 18.25 14.87 -4.31
C TRP A 24 19.68 15.31 -4.03
N LEU A 25 19.93 15.89 -2.85
CA LEU A 25 21.27 15.94 -2.28
C LEU A 25 21.53 14.58 -1.62
N ILE A 26 22.63 13.90 -1.97
CA ILE A 26 22.99 12.63 -1.31
C ILE A 26 24.28 12.71 -0.49
N SER A 27 25.23 13.58 -0.85
CA SER A 27 26.47 13.74 -0.08
C SER A 27 27.00 15.16 -0.13
N VAL A 28 27.57 15.62 0.97
CA VAL A 28 28.45 16.80 1.02
C VAL A 28 29.89 16.28 0.98
N LEU A 29 30.73 16.81 0.08
CA LEU A 29 32.12 16.35 -0.08
C LEU A 29 33.03 17.04 0.94
N GLY A 30 34.05 16.32 1.40
CA GLY A 30 35.00 16.80 2.42
C GLY A 30 34.45 16.90 3.85
N GLU A 31 33.13 16.76 4.05
CA GLU A 31 32.48 16.80 5.37
C GLU A 31 32.36 15.39 5.99
N LYS A 32 32.36 15.33 7.31
CA LYS A 32 32.26 14.11 8.11
C LYS A 32 30.80 13.76 8.38
N ASP A 33 30.39 12.56 8.02
CA ASP A 33 29.04 12.04 8.28
C ASP A 33 28.87 11.55 9.73
N GLU A 34 27.64 11.26 10.16
CA GLU A 34 27.34 10.80 11.53
C GLU A 34 27.96 9.42 11.86
N ASN A 35 28.37 8.66 10.84
CA ASN A 35 29.10 7.39 10.98
C ASN A 35 30.62 7.57 11.05
N ASN A 36 31.12 8.81 11.18
CA ASN A 36 32.54 9.17 11.15
C ASN A 36 33.24 8.80 9.84
N ARG A 37 32.59 8.99 8.69
CA ARG A 37 33.14 8.76 7.36
C ARG A 37 33.25 10.08 6.59
N ILE A 38 34.24 10.19 5.70
CA ILE A 38 34.40 11.31 4.76
C ILE A 38 34.53 10.76 3.34
N ILE A 39 33.83 11.38 2.39
CA ILE A 39 34.12 11.27 0.95
C ILE A 39 34.94 12.51 0.55
N PRO A 40 36.25 12.38 0.27
CA PRO A 40 37.06 13.49 -0.23
C PRO A 40 36.55 14.02 -1.57
N GLU A 41 36.82 15.28 -1.89
CA GLU A 41 36.44 15.87 -3.18
C GLU A 41 36.97 15.06 -4.37
N GLU A 42 38.26 14.67 -4.37
CA GLU A 42 38.88 13.88 -5.44
C GLU A 42 38.15 12.55 -5.68
N SER A 43 37.82 11.81 -4.62
CA SER A 43 37.08 10.55 -4.72
C SER A 43 35.62 10.79 -5.12
N GLY A 44 34.99 11.87 -4.62
CA GLY A 44 33.66 12.28 -5.05
C GLY A 44 33.60 12.59 -6.55
N GLU A 45 34.50 13.43 -7.05
CA GLU A 45 34.64 13.78 -8.47
C GLU A 45 34.97 12.58 -9.38
N LYS A 46 35.67 11.56 -8.84
CA LYS A 46 35.94 10.31 -9.56
C LYS A 46 34.72 9.38 -9.64
N TYR A 47 33.92 9.29 -8.57
CA TYR A 47 32.95 8.21 -8.40
C TYR A 47 31.47 8.63 -8.40
N TYR A 48 31.11 9.93 -8.37
CA TYR A 48 29.71 10.39 -8.32
C TYR A 48 28.81 9.76 -9.40
N LYS A 49 29.32 9.58 -10.63
CA LYS A 49 28.56 8.98 -11.74
C LYS A 49 28.29 7.49 -11.62
N THR A 50 28.94 6.77 -10.70
CA THR A 50 28.71 5.31 -10.53
C THR A 50 27.27 5.00 -10.12
N ILE A 51 26.56 5.95 -9.52
CA ILE A 51 25.17 5.80 -9.09
C ILE A 51 24.15 5.81 -10.26
N ILE A 52 24.54 6.24 -11.46
CA ILE A 52 23.63 6.35 -12.60
C ILE A 52 23.21 4.94 -13.06
N GLY A 53 21.91 4.70 -13.15
CA GLY A 53 21.33 3.39 -13.46
C GLY A 53 21.03 2.51 -12.24
N TYR A 54 21.50 2.87 -11.04
CA TYR A 54 21.10 2.21 -9.79
C TYR A 54 19.73 2.70 -9.29
N PRO A 55 19.06 1.92 -8.42
CA PRO A 55 17.70 2.22 -8.00
C PRO A 55 17.62 3.30 -6.92
N MET A 56 16.54 4.07 -6.97
CA MET A 56 15.96 4.68 -5.77
C MET A 56 15.14 3.60 -5.05
N VAL A 57 15.48 3.34 -3.79
CA VAL A 57 14.85 2.29 -2.98
C VAL A 57 14.13 2.88 -1.77
N ALA A 58 13.09 2.20 -1.28
CA ALA A 58 12.42 2.53 -0.03
C ALA A 58 11.84 1.26 0.60
N ARG A 59 11.60 1.27 1.92
CA ARG A 59 10.80 0.23 2.58
C ARG A 59 9.54 0.86 3.16
N LEU A 60 8.38 0.52 2.59
CA LEU A 60 7.09 0.90 3.15
C LEU A 60 6.84 0.21 4.51
N LEU A 61 6.36 1.00 5.46
CA LEU A 61 5.77 0.55 6.72
C LEU A 61 4.25 0.69 6.62
N THR A 62 3.54 -0.36 7.00
CA THR A 62 2.07 -0.39 7.04
C THR A 62 1.56 -0.52 8.46
N ASP A 63 0.32 -0.11 8.70
CA ASP A 63 -0.39 -0.40 9.95
C ASP A 63 -0.90 -1.85 10.00
N ALA A 64 -1.62 -2.20 11.08
CA ALA A 64 -2.21 -3.53 11.27
C ALA A 64 -3.34 -3.86 10.27
N PHE A 65 -3.84 -2.87 9.52
CA PHE A 65 -4.88 -3.02 8.50
C PHE A 65 -4.28 -2.99 7.07
N GLY A 66 -2.96 -2.84 6.94
CA GLY A 66 -2.26 -2.79 5.65
C GLY A 66 -2.14 -1.40 5.02
N ASN A 67 -2.62 -0.34 5.68
CA ASN A 67 -2.52 1.02 5.15
C ASN A 67 -1.08 1.54 5.22
N PRO A 68 -0.59 2.29 4.22
CA PRO A 68 0.73 2.91 4.27
C PRO A 68 0.83 3.99 5.37
N VAL A 69 1.93 3.99 6.14
CA VAL A 69 2.12 4.88 7.30
C VAL A 69 3.35 5.78 7.15
N ASP A 70 4.50 5.20 6.83
CA ASP A 70 5.80 5.86 6.73
C ASP A 70 6.78 4.96 5.95
N PHE A 71 8.01 5.41 5.71
CA PHE A 71 9.11 4.55 5.30
C PHE A 71 9.96 4.07 6.48
N SER A 72 10.78 3.04 6.25
CA SER A 72 11.76 2.52 7.20
C SER A 72 13.18 3.01 6.90
N ASP A 73 14.18 2.33 7.45
CA ASP A 73 15.60 2.48 7.09
C ASP A 73 15.99 1.53 5.94
N HIS A 74 17.30 1.36 5.72
CA HIS A 74 17.86 0.42 4.73
C HIS A 74 17.49 -1.07 4.98
N CYS A 75 16.93 -1.41 6.14
CA CYS A 75 16.49 -2.75 6.54
C CYS A 75 17.54 -3.85 6.26
N VAL A 76 18.80 -3.58 6.59
CA VAL A 76 19.93 -4.47 6.28
C VAL A 76 19.93 -5.68 7.21
N THR A 77 19.63 -6.85 6.64
CA THR A 77 19.74 -8.14 7.33
C THR A 77 21.09 -8.79 7.03
N LYS A 78 21.74 -9.32 8.07
CA LYS A 78 22.99 -10.09 7.94
C LYS A 78 22.65 -11.58 8.05
N ARG A 79 23.05 -12.38 7.06
CA ARG A 79 22.99 -13.85 7.13
C ARG A 79 24.40 -14.42 7.06
N LYS A 80 24.75 -15.23 8.05
CA LYS A 80 26.00 -16.00 8.09
C LYS A 80 25.73 -17.38 7.49
N ASP A 81 26.54 -17.80 6.51
CA ASP A 81 26.45 -19.16 5.95
C ASP A 81 27.15 -20.20 6.84
N ALA A 82 27.04 -21.48 6.49
CA ALA A 82 27.67 -22.58 7.23
C ALA A 82 29.21 -22.53 7.21
N ASN A 83 29.81 -21.87 6.21
CA ASN A 83 31.26 -21.65 6.11
C ASN A 83 31.74 -20.44 6.93
N GLY A 84 30.80 -19.66 7.47
CA GLY A 84 31.04 -18.48 8.27
C GLY A 84 31.11 -17.16 7.49
N ASN A 85 30.87 -17.18 6.17
CA ASN A 85 30.79 -15.97 5.35
C ASN A 85 29.55 -15.16 5.73
N ILE A 86 29.67 -13.83 5.79
CA ILE A 86 28.56 -12.93 6.08
C ILE A 86 28.06 -12.33 4.77
N THR A 87 26.80 -12.62 4.44
CA THR A 87 26.06 -11.96 3.37
C THR A 87 25.15 -10.89 3.94
N TYR A 88 25.05 -9.77 3.23
CA TYR A 88 24.17 -8.66 3.57
C TYR A 88 23.01 -8.64 2.57
N ARG A 89 21.78 -8.44 3.05
CA ARG A 89 20.59 -8.24 2.21
C ARG A 89 19.83 -7.01 2.67
N PHE A 90 19.65 -6.06 1.76
CA PHE A 90 18.72 -4.95 1.92
C PHE A 90 17.30 -5.48 1.75
N ASN A 91 16.37 -5.05 2.61
CA ASN A 91 14.95 -5.45 2.56
C ASN A 91 14.08 -4.25 2.15
N THR A 92 14.57 -3.53 1.13
CA THR A 92 13.98 -2.35 0.49
C THR A 92 13.47 -2.72 -0.91
N MET A 93 12.53 -1.95 -1.43
CA MET A 93 11.93 -2.10 -2.76
C MET A 93 12.46 -1.00 -3.71
N PRO A 94 12.93 -1.34 -4.92
CA PRO A 94 13.17 -0.35 -5.98
C PRO A 94 11.87 0.29 -6.45
N ILE A 95 11.74 1.60 -6.22
CA ILE A 95 10.57 2.41 -6.61
C ILE A 95 10.91 3.51 -7.64
N GLY A 96 12.18 3.60 -8.04
CA GLY A 96 12.62 4.47 -9.11
C GLY A 96 14.03 4.12 -9.61
N SER A 97 14.48 4.86 -10.61
CA SER A 97 15.82 4.75 -11.19
C SER A 97 16.53 6.10 -11.17
N ILE A 98 17.81 6.10 -10.80
CA ILE A 98 18.66 7.29 -10.80
C ILE A 98 19.16 7.52 -12.23
N THR A 99 18.77 8.65 -12.83
CA THR A 99 18.96 8.93 -14.26
C THR A 99 20.15 9.84 -14.55
N ASP A 100 20.54 10.69 -13.61
CA ASP A 100 21.73 11.53 -13.73
C ASP A 100 22.35 11.82 -12.36
N SER A 101 23.62 12.22 -12.37
CA SER A 101 24.37 12.63 -11.18
C SER A 101 25.38 13.70 -11.55
N GLU A 102 25.44 14.74 -10.72
CA GLU A 102 26.31 15.91 -10.89
C GLU A 102 26.90 16.38 -9.55
N ILE A 103 27.94 17.21 -9.63
CA ILE A 103 28.51 17.90 -8.47
C ILE A 103 28.11 19.36 -8.57
N GLN A 104 27.33 19.82 -7.58
CA GLN A 104 26.90 21.21 -7.47
C GLN A 104 27.60 21.88 -6.28
N GLU A 105 27.96 23.15 -6.44
CA GLU A 105 28.37 24.01 -5.32
C GLU A 105 27.13 24.62 -4.66
N MET A 106 26.92 24.33 -3.38
CA MET A 106 25.75 24.77 -2.61
C MET A 106 26.19 25.53 -1.36
N GLU A 107 25.45 26.58 -0.97
CA GLU A 107 25.68 27.29 0.28
C GLU A 107 25.10 26.50 1.46
N ILE A 108 25.97 26.01 2.34
CA ILE A 108 25.66 25.13 3.46
C ILE A 108 26.30 25.70 4.72
N ASP A 109 25.49 26.10 5.69
CA ASP A 109 25.90 26.83 6.92
C ASP A 109 26.67 28.14 6.66
N GLY A 110 26.49 28.77 5.49
CA GLY A 110 27.20 29.98 5.07
C GLY A 110 28.58 29.72 4.44
N GLU A 111 28.90 28.45 4.16
CA GLU A 111 30.07 28.03 3.38
C GLU A 111 29.63 27.41 2.05
N THR A 112 30.29 27.74 0.95
CA THR A 112 30.09 27.06 -0.33
C THR A 112 30.75 25.68 -0.27
N LYS A 113 29.96 24.60 -0.41
CA LYS A 113 30.44 23.21 -0.38
C LYS A 113 30.03 22.46 -1.63
N LYS A 114 30.94 21.63 -2.16
CA LYS A 114 30.62 20.70 -3.25
C LYS A 114 29.74 19.57 -2.72
N CYS A 115 28.62 19.35 -3.37
CA CYS A 115 27.64 18.34 -3.03
C CYS A 115 27.38 17.43 -4.23
N ILE A 116 27.22 16.13 -3.98
CA ILE A 116 26.70 15.20 -5.00
C ILE A 116 25.19 15.34 -5.01
N VAL A 117 24.66 15.77 -6.15
CA VAL A 117 23.23 15.89 -6.44
C VAL A 117 22.88 14.87 -7.51
N ILE A 118 21.76 14.17 -7.33
CA ILE A 118 21.25 13.18 -8.30
C ILE A 118 19.86 13.57 -8.78
N SER A 119 19.55 13.18 -10.02
CA SER A 119 18.20 13.25 -10.59
C SER A 119 17.65 11.84 -10.77
N SER A 120 16.38 11.64 -10.45
CA SER A 120 15.72 10.33 -10.49
C SER A 120 14.33 10.39 -11.13
N LYS A 121 13.94 9.30 -11.79
CA LYS A 121 12.55 9.03 -12.17
C LYS A 121 11.96 8.01 -11.21
N LEU A 122 10.92 8.40 -10.47
CA LEU A 122 10.21 7.58 -9.49
C LEU A 122 8.88 7.10 -10.10
N TRP A 123 8.60 5.79 -10.03
CA TRP A 123 7.52 5.15 -10.79
C TRP A 123 6.15 5.22 -10.08
N SER A 124 5.51 6.40 -10.13
CA SER A 124 4.26 6.72 -9.42
C SER A 124 3.16 5.67 -9.57
N ASP A 125 2.79 5.34 -10.80
CA ASP A 125 1.61 4.50 -11.10
C ASP A 125 1.83 3.04 -10.70
N ARG A 126 3.09 2.63 -10.54
CA ARG A 126 3.46 1.26 -10.20
C ARG A 126 3.47 1.02 -8.68
N PHE A 127 3.60 2.09 -7.89
CA PHE A 127 3.76 2.03 -6.43
C PHE A 127 2.93 3.12 -5.73
N PRO A 128 1.63 3.31 -6.05
CA PRO A 128 0.83 4.43 -5.54
C PRO A 128 0.85 4.53 -4.00
N GLU A 129 0.91 3.39 -3.30
CA GLU A 129 1.01 3.30 -1.84
C GLU A 129 2.31 3.87 -1.26
N TYR A 130 3.41 3.86 -2.03
CA TYR A 130 4.66 4.54 -1.66
C TYR A 130 4.55 6.05 -1.88
N PHE A 131 3.83 6.48 -2.92
CA PHE A 131 3.70 7.90 -3.25
C PHE A 131 2.77 8.63 -2.28
N GLN A 132 1.75 7.97 -1.72
CA GLN A 132 0.96 8.51 -0.60
C GLN A 132 1.85 8.89 0.60
N VAL A 133 2.90 8.12 0.88
CA VAL A 133 3.87 8.43 1.95
C VAL A 133 4.86 9.50 1.51
N LEU A 134 5.41 9.38 0.30
CA LEU A 134 6.42 10.33 -0.20
C LEU A 134 5.87 11.76 -0.35
N ASP A 135 4.63 11.89 -0.84
CA ASP A 135 3.96 13.18 -1.03
C ASP A 135 3.75 13.86 0.33
N LYS A 136 3.25 13.12 1.32
CA LYS A 136 3.12 13.61 2.70
C LYS A 136 4.46 13.99 3.33
N LEU A 137 5.51 13.17 3.17
CA LEU A 137 6.84 13.49 3.69
C LEU A 137 7.43 14.75 3.02
N TRP A 138 7.07 15.01 1.75
CA TRP A 138 7.45 16.20 1.01
C TRP A 138 6.72 17.46 1.51
N GLU A 139 5.41 17.37 1.74
CA GLU A 139 4.60 18.43 2.37
C GLU A 139 5.10 18.76 3.79
N ASP A 140 5.44 17.74 4.59
CA ASP A 140 6.06 17.88 5.91
C ASP A 140 7.51 18.43 5.85
N GLY A 141 8.11 18.56 4.65
CA GLY A 141 9.48 19.03 4.43
C GLY A 141 10.54 18.12 5.05
N ASN A 142 10.27 16.81 5.14
CA ASN A 142 11.06 15.85 5.94
C ASN A 142 11.52 14.62 5.13
N VAL A 143 11.68 14.75 3.80
CA VAL A 143 12.18 13.69 2.92
C VAL A 143 13.69 13.57 3.02
N SER A 144 14.16 12.70 3.92
CA SER A 144 15.59 12.37 4.06
C SER A 144 15.97 11.19 3.15
N SER A 145 17.26 11.11 2.77
CA SER A 145 17.80 9.94 2.05
C SER A 145 19.16 9.51 2.58
N SER A 146 19.60 8.30 2.23
CA SER A 146 20.91 7.78 2.58
C SER A 146 21.43 6.84 1.48
N TRP A 147 22.68 7.02 1.09
CA TRP A 147 23.33 6.26 0.03
C TRP A 147 23.77 4.86 0.48
N GLU A 148 23.85 3.98 -0.50
CA GLU A 148 24.42 2.63 -0.38
C GLU A 148 25.71 2.59 -1.20
N LEU A 149 26.82 2.18 -0.56
CA LEU A 149 28.14 2.07 -1.19
C LEU A 149 28.69 0.65 -1.07
N ASP A 150 29.33 0.17 -2.14
CA ASP A 150 30.43 -0.79 -2.02
C ASP A 150 31.75 -0.03 -1.90
N VAL A 151 32.63 -0.42 -0.97
CA VAL A 151 33.87 0.31 -0.65
C VAL A 151 35.05 -0.63 -0.78
N SER A 152 35.81 -0.47 -1.87
CA SER A 152 36.99 -1.27 -2.16
C SER A 152 38.25 -0.78 -1.44
N ASN A 153 38.38 0.52 -1.19
CA ASN A 153 39.57 1.11 -0.58
C ASN A 153 39.23 2.28 0.35
N TYR A 154 39.83 2.29 1.54
CA TYR A 154 39.68 3.33 2.53
C TYR A 154 40.89 3.37 3.47
N GLU A 155 41.05 4.49 4.16
CA GLU A 155 42.04 4.65 5.23
C GLU A 155 41.39 5.29 6.48
N PHE A 156 42.14 5.37 7.57
CA PHE A 156 41.75 6.10 8.77
C PHE A 156 42.74 7.23 9.02
N ASP A 157 42.25 8.42 9.35
CA ASP A 157 43.07 9.53 9.83
C ASP A 157 43.45 9.37 11.32
N GLU A 158 44.20 10.34 11.84
CA GLU A 158 44.63 10.37 13.25
C GLU A 158 43.43 10.42 14.23
N ASP A 159 42.31 11.00 13.81
CA ASP A 159 41.04 11.09 14.55
C ASP A 159 40.14 9.85 14.40
N LYS A 160 40.62 8.80 13.71
CA LYS A 160 39.89 7.56 13.38
C LYS A 160 38.66 7.78 12.49
N THR A 161 38.59 8.88 11.75
CA THR A 161 37.62 9.11 10.69
C THR A 161 37.95 8.22 9.49
N LYS A 162 36.96 7.53 8.94
CA LYS A 162 37.13 6.64 7.78
C LYS A 162 37.09 7.45 6.49
N ILE A 163 38.23 7.63 5.83
CA ILE A 163 38.33 8.33 4.55
C ILE A 163 38.10 7.32 3.42
N LEU A 164 37.04 7.52 2.63
CA LEU A 164 36.66 6.62 1.53
C LEU A 164 37.45 7.01 0.27
N ARG A 165 38.32 6.12 -0.23
CA ARG A 165 39.24 6.42 -1.34
C ARG A 165 38.72 5.88 -2.68
N ASP A 166 38.35 4.60 -2.71
CA ASP A 166 37.74 3.95 -3.88
C ASP A 166 36.45 3.23 -3.47
N PHE A 167 35.34 3.60 -4.10
CA PHE A 167 33.99 3.10 -3.81
C PHE A 167 33.09 3.22 -5.04
N GLU A 168 31.99 2.48 -5.06
CA GLU A 168 30.92 2.60 -6.06
C GLU A 168 29.58 2.74 -5.35
N PHE A 169 28.71 3.62 -5.84
CA PHE A 169 27.34 3.70 -5.37
C PHE A 169 26.53 2.53 -5.92
N VAL A 170 25.71 1.90 -5.07
CA VAL A 170 24.85 0.75 -5.43
C VAL A 170 23.35 1.02 -5.23
N GLY A 171 23.00 2.21 -4.73
CA GLY A 171 21.61 2.64 -4.51
C GLY A 171 21.52 3.90 -3.66
N ASN A 172 20.32 4.47 -3.58
CA ASN A 172 19.97 5.52 -2.62
C ASN A 172 18.61 5.21 -1.99
N CYS A 173 18.57 5.12 -0.66
CA CYS A 173 17.37 4.81 0.09
C CYS A 173 16.65 6.10 0.51
N ILE A 174 15.35 6.19 0.21
CA ILE A 174 14.45 7.17 0.84
C ILE A 174 14.16 6.67 2.25
N LEU A 175 14.21 7.58 3.22
CA LEU A 175 14.06 7.28 4.65
C LEU A 175 12.74 7.84 5.18
N GLY A 176 12.16 7.16 6.17
CA GLY A 176 10.93 7.62 6.83
C GLY A 176 11.14 8.77 7.81
N SER A 177 10.03 9.37 8.23
CA SER A 177 10.00 10.61 9.04
C SER A 177 10.84 10.57 10.32
N LYS A 178 11.00 9.38 10.91
CA LYS A 178 11.70 9.11 12.17
C LYS A 178 13.13 8.59 11.98
N VAL A 179 13.56 8.35 10.75
CA VAL A 179 14.87 7.76 10.43
C VAL A 179 15.81 8.85 9.92
N ARG A 180 16.97 8.99 10.56
CA ARG A 180 17.99 9.97 10.17
C ARG A 180 19.07 9.31 9.33
N GLY A 181 19.32 9.85 8.14
CA GLY A 181 20.43 9.44 7.29
C GLY A 181 21.77 9.89 7.84
N ALA A 182 22.83 9.12 7.58
CA ALA A 182 24.18 9.41 8.08
C ALA A 182 24.72 10.76 7.56
N VAL A 183 24.36 11.14 6.33
CA VAL A 183 24.54 12.50 5.83
C VAL A 183 23.34 13.32 6.26
N THR A 184 23.54 14.18 7.26
CA THR A 184 22.46 14.93 7.94
C THR A 184 21.60 15.82 7.01
N ARG A 185 22.11 16.18 5.83
CA ARG A 185 21.44 17.06 4.86
C ARG A 185 20.98 16.32 3.60
N ALA A 186 21.17 15.00 3.52
CA ALA A 186 20.77 14.23 2.36
C ALA A 186 19.25 14.05 2.33
N GLY A 187 18.64 14.36 1.19
CA GLY A 187 17.19 14.45 1.04
C GLY A 187 16.77 15.07 -0.29
N MET A 188 15.46 15.16 -0.49
CA MET A 188 14.86 15.68 -1.73
C MET A 188 14.96 17.22 -1.79
N LEU A 189 15.37 17.75 -2.93
CA LEU A 189 15.54 19.19 -3.20
C LEU A 189 14.42 19.76 -4.07
N GLU A 190 14.03 18.99 -5.10
CA GLU A 190 12.99 19.31 -6.07
C GLU A 190 12.14 18.07 -6.30
N TYR A 191 10.83 18.24 -6.51
CA TYR A 191 9.89 17.16 -6.73
C TYR A 191 8.72 17.61 -7.61
N ALA A 192 8.36 16.79 -8.60
CA ALA A 192 7.19 17.01 -9.44
C ALA A 192 5.89 16.72 -8.66
N SER A 193 5.31 17.74 -8.02
CA SER A 193 4.00 17.64 -7.36
C SER A 193 2.84 17.56 -8.37
N VAL A 194 1.73 16.95 -7.96
CA VAL A 194 0.50 16.87 -8.77
C VAL A 194 -0.34 18.13 -8.55
N GLU A 195 -0.61 18.89 -9.62
CA GLU A 195 -1.47 20.09 -9.57
C GLU A 195 -2.98 19.78 -9.39
N ASN A 196 -3.37 18.51 -9.26
CA ASN A 196 -4.76 18.03 -9.12
C ASN A 196 -5.15 17.67 -7.66
N GLN A 197 -4.53 18.27 -6.64
CA GLN A 197 -4.86 17.99 -5.22
C GLN A 197 -6.36 18.10 -4.93
N GLU A 198 -7.08 19.04 -5.55
CA GLU A 198 -8.51 19.26 -5.28
C GLU A 198 -9.44 18.13 -5.79
N GLU A 199 -9.05 17.38 -6.82
CA GLU A 199 -9.86 16.26 -7.35
C GLU A 199 -9.52 14.94 -6.65
N ASP A 200 -8.22 14.62 -6.49
CA ASP A 200 -7.78 13.37 -5.87
C ASP A 200 -8.08 13.32 -4.35
N GLU A 201 -7.93 14.44 -3.61
CA GLU A 201 -8.34 14.50 -2.20
C GLU A 201 -9.86 14.38 -2.04
N ALA A 202 -10.64 14.93 -2.96
CA ALA A 202 -12.10 14.80 -2.94
C ALA A 202 -12.52 13.33 -3.17
N GLU A 203 -11.89 12.62 -4.12
CA GLU A 203 -12.16 11.20 -4.34
C GLU A 203 -11.68 10.31 -3.18
N LEU A 204 -10.53 10.57 -2.57
CA LEU A 204 -10.06 9.86 -1.37
C LEU A 204 -10.93 10.14 -0.14
N ALA A 205 -11.38 11.37 0.05
CA ALA A 205 -12.32 11.74 1.11
C ALA A 205 -13.70 11.10 0.89
N LEU A 206 -14.19 11.07 -0.37
CA LEU A 206 -15.42 10.37 -0.75
C LEU A 206 -15.30 8.86 -0.54
N ALA A 207 -14.19 8.23 -0.92
CA ALA A 207 -13.96 6.80 -0.72
C ALA A 207 -13.86 6.44 0.78
N SER A 208 -13.22 7.29 1.58
CA SER A 208 -13.14 7.15 3.04
C SER A 208 -14.51 7.33 3.70
N ALA A 209 -15.27 8.37 3.34
CA ALA A 209 -16.62 8.62 3.83
C ALA A 209 -17.59 7.49 3.44
N LEU A 210 -17.55 7.05 2.18
CA LEU A 210 -18.35 5.91 1.69
C LEU A 210 -17.98 4.62 2.41
N SER A 211 -16.70 4.38 2.71
CA SER A 211 -16.24 3.23 3.50
C SER A 211 -16.70 3.27 4.96
N GLN A 212 -16.91 4.47 5.52
CA GLN A 212 -17.51 4.64 6.85
C GLN A 212 -19.04 4.47 6.80
N ASP A 213 -19.72 4.98 5.77
CA ASP A 213 -21.17 4.80 5.59
C ASP A 213 -21.55 3.35 5.27
N ILE A 214 -20.74 2.61 4.52
CA ILE A 214 -20.92 1.15 4.32
C ILE A 214 -20.82 0.40 5.66
N LYS A 215 -19.97 0.86 6.60
CA LYS A 215 -19.88 0.30 7.96
C LYS A 215 -21.01 0.73 8.89
N ASN A 216 -21.67 1.85 8.60
CA ASN A 216 -22.75 2.44 9.41
C ASN A 216 -24.17 2.16 8.88
N THR A 217 -24.31 1.55 7.71
CA THR A 217 -25.61 1.17 7.11
C THR A 217 -25.97 -0.28 7.44
N GLU A 218 -27.28 -0.60 7.45
CA GLU A 218 -27.82 -1.94 7.81
C GLU A 218 -27.34 -3.11 6.91
N VAL A 219 -26.57 -2.82 5.86
CA VAL A 219 -25.88 -3.84 5.04
C VAL A 219 -24.66 -4.41 5.81
N GLY A 220 -23.97 -3.59 6.60
CA GLY A 220 -22.82 -4.00 7.41
C GLY A 220 -23.17 -4.98 8.54
N ASP A 221 -24.40 -4.96 9.06
CA ASP A 221 -24.85 -5.94 10.06
C ASP A 221 -25.24 -7.29 9.43
N LYS A 222 -25.63 -7.32 8.14
CA LYS A 222 -25.87 -8.59 7.42
C LYS A 222 -24.57 -9.33 7.08
N MET A 223 -23.49 -8.60 6.80
CA MET A 223 -22.18 -9.23 6.59
C MET A 223 -21.63 -9.89 7.88
N LYS A 224 -22.05 -9.45 9.07
CA LYS A 224 -21.70 -10.08 10.35
C LYS A 224 -22.52 -11.34 10.67
N GLU A 225 -23.64 -11.59 10.00
CA GLU A 225 -24.45 -12.80 10.24
C GLU A 225 -23.88 -14.04 9.53
N ASP A 226 -23.33 -13.89 8.32
CA ASP A 226 -22.68 -15.01 7.61
C ASP A 226 -21.31 -15.39 8.21
N GLU A 227 -20.57 -14.42 8.77
CA GLU A 227 -19.29 -14.65 9.45
C GLU A 227 -19.47 -15.38 10.80
N LYS A 228 -20.65 -15.28 11.41
CA LYS A 228 -20.96 -15.88 12.73
C LYS A 228 -21.08 -17.40 12.75
N THR A 229 -21.01 -18.05 11.60
CA THR A 229 -20.94 -19.52 11.50
C THR A 229 -19.52 -20.08 11.70
N VAL A 230 -18.50 -19.22 11.86
CA VAL A 230 -17.09 -19.62 11.97
C VAL A 230 -16.50 -19.42 13.38
N GLU A 231 -17.10 -18.58 14.23
CA GLU A 231 -16.57 -18.26 15.58
C GLU A 231 -17.19 -19.04 16.76
N GLN A 232 -18.05 -20.05 16.52
CA GLN A 232 -18.52 -20.95 17.59
C GLN A 232 -17.66 -22.22 17.72
N ALA A 233 -16.34 -22.05 17.91
CA ALA A 233 -15.43 -23.14 18.29
C ALA A 233 -14.28 -22.70 19.21
N SER A 234 -14.45 -21.61 19.99
CA SER A 234 -13.49 -21.26 21.06
C SER A 234 -14.10 -20.34 22.13
N SER A 235 -14.84 -20.91 23.10
CA SER A 235 -14.91 -20.44 24.50
C SER A 235 -16.00 -21.13 25.34
N GLU A 236 -15.66 -22.26 25.96
CA GLU A 236 -16.24 -22.72 27.24
C GLU A 236 -15.09 -23.32 28.07
N VAL A 237 -14.93 -23.11 29.39
CA VAL A 237 -15.65 -22.26 30.36
C VAL A 237 -14.68 -21.90 31.50
N SER A 238 -14.84 -20.72 32.13
CA SER A 238 -14.07 -20.30 33.31
C SER A 238 -14.66 -20.82 34.63
N THR A 239 -13.85 -21.00 35.69
CA THR A 239 -13.87 -20.17 36.94
C THR A 239 -13.06 -20.75 38.11
N GLU A 240 -12.36 -19.84 38.82
CA GLU A 240 -12.01 -19.87 40.28
C GLU A 240 -11.06 -20.97 40.81
N THR A 241 -10.16 -20.72 41.78
CA THR A 241 -10.27 -19.84 42.96
C THR A 241 -9.03 -18.97 43.27
N GLU A 242 -9.28 -17.86 44.00
CA GLU A 242 -8.30 -17.09 44.79
C GLU A 242 -7.65 -17.94 45.93
N ASN A 243 -6.77 -17.50 46.82
CA ASN A 243 -6.22 -16.22 47.29
C ASN A 243 -4.82 -16.58 47.96
N ALA A 244 -3.86 -15.74 48.37
CA ALA A 244 -3.84 -14.32 48.68
C ALA A 244 -2.41 -13.70 48.62
N GLU A 245 -2.29 -12.47 49.14
CA GLU A 245 -1.16 -11.54 49.15
C GLU A 245 -0.06 -11.83 50.21
N LYS A 246 1.17 -11.31 50.01
CA LYS A 246 1.58 -10.02 50.63
C LYS A 246 2.87 -9.40 50.02
N THR A 247 2.96 -8.08 50.17
CA THR A 247 3.91 -7.08 49.63
C THR A 247 5.30 -6.98 50.30
N GLU A 248 6.14 -6.14 49.66
CA GLU A 248 7.28 -5.32 50.17
C GLU A 248 8.74 -5.73 49.84
N GLN A 249 9.31 -4.93 48.92
CA GLN A 249 10.58 -4.17 49.01
C GLN A 249 11.95 -4.84 49.37
N VAL A 250 12.89 -4.60 48.44
CA VAL A 250 14.27 -4.07 48.64
C VAL A 250 15.45 -5.04 48.88
N GLU A 251 16.53 -4.73 48.13
CA GLU A 251 17.96 -5.04 48.30
C GLU A 251 18.61 -6.39 47.95
N GLU A 252 19.92 -6.24 47.72
CA GLU A 252 20.99 -7.14 47.29
C GLU A 252 21.10 -8.44 48.13
N THR A 253 21.78 -9.54 47.75
CA THR A 253 23.08 -9.63 47.05
C THR A 253 23.38 -11.09 46.61
N LYS A 254 23.96 -11.28 45.41
CA LYS A 254 25.22 -12.01 45.09
C LYS A 254 25.59 -13.41 45.66
N LYS A 255 26.25 -14.21 44.78
CA LYS A 255 27.15 -15.39 44.97
C LYS A 255 26.46 -16.78 45.09
N GLU A 256 26.70 -17.69 44.12
CA GLU A 256 27.73 -18.79 44.10
C GLU A 256 27.30 -20.02 44.93
N GLU A 257 27.66 -21.28 44.65
CA GLU A 257 28.17 -22.02 43.46
C GLU A 257 28.33 -23.51 43.91
N SER A 258 28.39 -24.48 42.97
CA SER A 258 28.81 -25.89 43.21
C SER A 258 27.84 -26.76 44.06
N SER A 259 27.89 -28.10 44.05
CA SER A 259 28.62 -29.13 43.26
C SER A 259 27.77 -30.42 43.27
N VAL A 260 27.63 -31.14 42.14
CA VAL A 260 28.38 -32.37 41.75
C VAL A 260 28.39 -33.51 42.78
N THR A 261 27.75 -34.63 42.42
CA THR A 261 28.18 -36.05 42.50
C THR A 261 26.99 -36.89 41.98
N GLU A 262 27.03 -37.56 40.82
CA GLU A 262 27.77 -38.81 40.51
C GLU A 262 27.64 -39.88 41.59
N ASP A 263 26.92 -40.97 41.27
CA ASP A 263 27.42 -42.32 41.51
C ASP A 263 26.71 -43.40 40.64
N GLU A 264 27.31 -44.59 40.58
CA GLU A 264 27.25 -45.47 39.40
C GLU A 264 26.07 -46.47 39.26
N LYS A 265 25.70 -46.68 37.99
CA LYS A 265 25.53 -47.97 37.29
C LYS A 265 25.20 -49.25 38.09
N SER A 266 24.08 -49.89 37.73
CA SER A 266 23.89 -51.35 37.82
C SER A 266 23.58 -51.91 36.44
N GLU A 267 24.01 -53.15 36.16
CA GLU A 267 24.06 -53.76 34.83
C GLU A 267 23.36 -55.13 34.85
N GLN A 268 22.96 -55.64 33.67
CA GLN A 268 22.50 -57.02 33.38
C GLN A 268 21.05 -57.40 33.79
N LYS A 269 20.36 -58.35 33.13
CA LYS A 269 20.32 -58.87 31.73
C LYS A 269 19.19 -59.96 31.67
N GLU A 270 18.86 -60.43 30.46
CA GLU A 270 18.15 -61.72 30.15
C GLU A 270 16.63 -61.78 30.42
N GLU A 271 15.81 -62.52 29.65
CA GLU A 271 15.88 -63.00 28.25
C GLU A 271 14.45 -63.37 27.76
N ALA A 272 14.30 -63.68 26.46
CA ALA A 272 13.12 -64.10 25.69
C ALA A 272 12.15 -65.11 26.40
N THR A 273 10.89 -65.30 25.98
CA THR A 273 10.54 -65.92 24.68
C THR A 273 9.04 -65.84 24.29
N LYS A 274 8.84 -65.70 22.97
CA LYS A 274 7.65 -65.87 22.10
C LYS A 274 6.50 -66.78 22.57
N GLU A 275 5.27 -66.46 22.12
CA GLU A 275 4.42 -67.38 21.34
C GLU A 275 3.34 -66.63 20.50
N GLU A 276 2.92 -67.23 19.39
CA GLU A 276 1.97 -66.80 18.34
C GLU A 276 1.19 -68.08 17.90
N PRO A 277 0.14 -68.08 17.05
CA PRO A 277 -0.76 -67.02 16.56
C PRO A 277 -2.28 -67.42 16.64
N VAL A 278 -3.20 -66.66 16.00
CA VAL A 278 -4.25 -67.10 15.03
C VAL A 278 -5.43 -66.09 14.90
N LYS A 279 -5.73 -65.73 13.62
CA LYS A 279 -6.97 -65.25 12.95
C LYS A 279 -8.32 -65.36 13.70
N GLU A 280 -9.42 -64.63 13.44
CA GLU A 280 -9.88 -63.55 12.52
C GLU A 280 -11.23 -63.00 13.13
N GLU A 281 -11.97 -61.97 12.67
CA GLU A 281 -12.09 -61.22 11.41
C GLU A 281 -12.70 -59.80 11.65
N SER A 282 -12.68 -58.92 10.64
CA SER A 282 -13.65 -57.84 10.32
C SER A 282 -14.33 -57.00 11.44
N ALA A 283 -13.87 -55.75 11.60
CA ALA A 283 -14.72 -54.64 12.05
C ALA A 283 -14.30 -53.32 11.38
N LYS A 284 -15.29 -52.54 10.94
CA LYS A 284 -15.13 -51.26 10.24
C LYS A 284 -15.29 -50.12 11.25
N ALA A 285 -14.22 -49.37 11.51
CA ALA A 285 -14.21 -48.12 12.30
C ALA A 285 -13.56 -47.06 11.40
N GLU A 286 -14.32 -46.06 10.95
CA GLU A 286 -14.44 -44.74 11.59
C GLU A 286 -13.15 -43.93 11.44
N GLU A 287 -13.27 -42.92 10.59
CA GLU A 287 -12.22 -42.02 10.12
C GLU A 287 -11.90 -41.02 11.23
N THR A 288 -11.00 -41.41 12.14
CA THR A 288 -10.44 -40.48 13.13
C THR A 288 -9.73 -39.36 12.41
N GLU A 289 -10.19 -38.13 12.64
CA GLU A 289 -9.48 -36.91 12.26
C GLU A 289 -8.05 -37.00 12.80
N LYS A 290 -7.06 -37.06 11.89
CA LYS A 290 -5.66 -37.12 12.30
C LYS A 290 -5.28 -35.78 12.93
N GLU A 291 -5.00 -35.81 14.24
CA GLU A 291 -4.38 -34.67 14.91
C GLU A 291 -3.09 -34.31 14.15
N GLN A 292 -2.94 -33.01 13.86
CA GLN A 292 -1.82 -32.53 13.07
C GLN A 292 -0.54 -32.62 13.93
N ALA A 293 0.29 -33.63 13.63
CA ALA A 293 1.42 -34.05 14.44
C ALA A 293 2.34 -32.89 14.86
N SER A 294 2.82 -32.95 16.11
CA SER A 294 3.53 -31.88 16.80
C SER A 294 5.06 -31.92 16.64
N LEU A 295 5.57 -32.89 15.87
CA LEU A 295 7.00 -33.15 15.70
C LEU A 295 7.78 -31.94 15.13
N THR A 296 8.90 -31.61 15.76
CA THR A 296 9.87 -30.69 15.18
C THR A 296 10.71 -31.38 14.11
N SER A 297 11.39 -30.60 13.25
CA SER A 297 12.30 -31.16 12.24
C SER A 297 13.38 -32.08 12.84
N ASN A 298 13.82 -31.80 14.08
CA ASN A 298 14.79 -32.62 14.80
C ASN A 298 14.22 -33.97 15.26
N ASP A 299 12.93 -34.01 15.62
CA ASP A 299 12.25 -35.26 16.00
C ASP A 299 12.01 -36.14 14.76
N ILE A 300 11.67 -35.51 13.63
CA ILE A 300 11.54 -36.16 12.33
C ILE A 300 12.90 -36.72 11.87
N GLU A 301 13.97 -35.91 11.94
CA GLU A 301 15.33 -36.34 11.58
C GLU A 301 15.77 -37.56 12.38
N ARG A 302 15.59 -37.52 13.70
CA ARG A 302 15.97 -38.62 14.59
C ARG A 302 15.19 -39.91 14.32
N GLN A 303 13.87 -39.83 14.13
CA GLN A 303 13.07 -41.02 13.80
C GLN A 303 13.46 -41.60 12.43
N LEU A 304 13.79 -40.75 11.45
CA LEU A 304 14.31 -41.20 10.15
C LEU A 304 15.73 -41.76 10.21
N GLU A 305 16.59 -41.25 11.09
CA GLU A 305 17.91 -41.83 11.33
C GLU A 305 17.78 -43.25 11.91
N ASP A 306 16.94 -43.47 12.91
CA ASP A 306 16.69 -44.81 13.49
C ASP A 306 16.14 -45.77 12.41
N LEU A 307 15.18 -45.34 11.59
CA LEU A 307 14.61 -46.14 10.50
C LEU A 307 15.64 -46.43 9.38
N CYS A 308 16.36 -45.42 8.89
CA CYS A 308 17.42 -45.62 7.90
C CYS A 308 18.58 -46.47 8.47
N TYR A 309 18.85 -46.41 9.77
CA TYR A 309 19.86 -47.25 10.40
C TYR A 309 19.49 -48.72 10.33
N ASP A 310 18.25 -49.08 10.70
CA ASP A 310 17.78 -50.47 10.65
C ASP A 310 17.58 -50.99 9.22
N ASP A 311 17.04 -50.18 8.29
CA ASP A 311 16.84 -50.57 6.88
C ASP A 311 18.14 -50.75 6.08
N TYR A 312 19.24 -50.10 6.49
CA TYR A 312 20.53 -50.15 5.78
C TYR A 312 21.65 -50.83 6.59
N ASP A 313 21.40 -52.07 7.05
CA ASP A 313 22.40 -52.95 7.70
C ASP A 313 23.12 -52.31 8.91
N LYS A 314 22.50 -51.36 9.63
CA LYS A 314 23.11 -50.61 10.74
C LYS A 314 24.25 -49.68 10.33
N TYR A 315 24.16 -49.17 9.09
CA TYR A 315 25.10 -48.21 8.49
C TYR A 315 24.42 -47.06 7.75
N GLY A 316 23.09 -46.97 7.77
CA GLY A 316 22.32 -45.87 7.21
C GLY A 316 22.20 -44.68 8.16
N TYR A 317 22.12 -43.48 7.59
CA TYR A 317 21.87 -42.23 8.30
C TYR A 317 21.36 -41.15 7.34
N VAL A 318 20.64 -40.16 7.87
CA VAL A 318 20.13 -39.01 7.12
C VAL A 318 21.30 -38.08 6.77
N SER A 319 21.28 -37.50 5.56
CA SER A 319 22.28 -36.49 5.14
C SER A 319 21.66 -35.13 4.85
N TYR A 320 20.42 -35.13 4.39
CA TYR A 320 19.62 -33.93 4.15
C TYR A 320 18.16 -34.30 4.43
N LEU A 321 17.48 -33.48 5.24
CA LEU A 321 16.05 -33.60 5.51
C LEU A 321 15.30 -32.46 4.83
N PHE A 322 14.16 -32.78 4.21
CA PHE A 322 13.27 -31.81 3.56
C PHE A 322 11.87 -31.93 4.18
N PRO A 323 11.60 -31.23 5.31
CA PRO A 323 10.34 -31.36 6.06
C PRO A 323 9.10 -31.05 5.22
N GLU A 324 9.12 -29.91 4.52
CA GLU A 324 8.02 -29.41 3.67
C GLU A 324 7.76 -30.31 2.45
N GLU A 325 8.78 -31.00 1.95
CA GLU A 325 8.69 -31.86 0.76
C GLU A 325 8.49 -33.35 1.14
N HIS A 326 8.42 -33.66 2.44
CA HIS A 326 8.20 -35.01 2.99
C HIS A 326 9.18 -36.08 2.47
N TYR A 327 10.46 -35.73 2.30
CA TYR A 327 11.52 -36.70 2.03
C TYR A 327 12.85 -36.37 2.71
N ALA A 328 13.69 -37.40 2.83
CA ALA A 328 15.07 -37.29 3.27
C ALA A 328 16.02 -37.97 2.28
N LEU A 329 17.27 -37.52 2.23
CA LEU A 329 18.34 -38.19 1.51
C LEU A 329 19.19 -38.98 2.50
N CYS A 330 18.92 -40.28 2.64
CA CYS A 330 19.73 -41.19 3.44
C CYS A 330 20.94 -41.70 2.63
N ARG A 331 22.04 -42.01 3.32
CA ARG A 331 23.21 -42.68 2.73
C ARG A 331 23.77 -43.74 3.66
N THR A 332 24.63 -44.60 3.12
CA THR A 332 25.50 -45.48 3.90
C THR A 332 26.96 -45.13 3.68
N TYR A 333 27.84 -45.58 4.59
CA TYR A 333 29.29 -45.42 4.45
C TYR A 333 29.91 -46.11 3.21
N ARG A 334 29.12 -46.87 2.43
CA ARG A 334 29.56 -47.57 1.21
C ARG A 334 29.13 -46.87 -0.09
N MET A 335 28.34 -45.80 -0.01
CA MET A 335 27.85 -45.06 -1.19
C MET A 335 28.85 -44.00 -1.65
N ASN A 336 28.80 -43.65 -2.94
CA ASN A 336 29.55 -42.51 -3.48
C ASN A 336 28.98 -41.20 -2.92
N ALA A 337 29.81 -40.16 -2.79
CA ALA A 337 29.44 -38.87 -2.20
C ALA A 337 28.29 -38.14 -2.91
N LEU A 338 27.97 -38.53 -4.16
CA LEU A 338 26.85 -37.98 -4.94
C LEU A 338 25.66 -38.94 -5.06
N THR A 339 25.72 -40.16 -4.54
CA THR A 339 24.61 -41.12 -4.54
C THR A 339 23.95 -41.19 -3.18
N PHE A 340 22.63 -41.06 -3.17
CA PHE A 340 21.78 -41.10 -1.98
C PHE A 340 20.60 -42.02 -2.25
N ASN A 341 19.92 -42.46 -1.21
CA ASN A 341 18.59 -43.02 -1.30
C ASN A 341 17.63 -41.91 -0.84
N LYS A 342 16.75 -41.45 -1.74
CA LYS A 342 15.65 -40.56 -1.39
C LYS A 342 14.56 -41.40 -0.75
N VAL A 343 14.26 -41.07 0.49
CA VAL A 343 13.33 -41.75 1.38
C VAL A 343 12.15 -40.82 1.55
N ASN A 344 11.03 -41.09 0.89
CA ASN A 344 9.79 -40.34 1.11
C ASN A 344 9.13 -40.89 2.37
N TYR A 345 8.62 -40.01 3.23
CA TYR A 345 8.10 -40.40 4.53
C TYR A 345 6.80 -39.67 4.88
N SER A 346 5.98 -40.33 5.69
CA SER A 346 4.75 -39.80 6.24
C SER A 346 4.89 -39.62 7.75
N VAL A 347 4.16 -38.65 8.30
CA VAL A 347 4.03 -38.44 9.74
C VAL A 347 2.57 -38.70 10.13
N THR A 348 2.34 -39.50 11.17
CA THR A 348 1.01 -39.79 11.72
C THR A 348 1.17 -40.15 13.19
N ASP A 349 0.34 -39.58 14.05
CA ASP A 349 0.31 -39.82 15.50
C ASP A 349 1.71 -39.70 16.16
N ASP A 350 2.39 -38.59 15.87
CA ASP A 350 3.78 -38.26 16.28
C ASP A 350 4.85 -39.34 15.94
N LYS A 351 4.57 -40.18 14.94
CA LYS A 351 5.50 -41.17 14.39
C LYS A 351 5.78 -40.92 12.93
N VAL A 352 7.03 -41.15 12.53
CA VAL A 352 7.48 -41.14 11.14
C VAL A 352 7.49 -42.57 10.59
N SER A 353 7.05 -42.73 9.34
CA SER A 353 7.14 -43.99 8.59
C SER A 353 7.70 -43.76 7.19
N ILE A 354 8.56 -44.67 6.73
CA ILE A 354 9.10 -44.66 5.36
C ILE A 354 8.04 -45.22 4.40
N ASP A 355 7.60 -44.40 3.44
CA ASP A 355 6.61 -44.80 2.44
C ASP A 355 7.27 -45.43 1.20
N SER A 356 8.43 -44.90 0.79
CA SER A 356 9.18 -45.39 -0.37
C SER A 356 10.64 -44.96 -0.38
N VAL A 357 11.47 -45.75 -1.09
CA VAL A 357 12.92 -45.53 -1.21
C VAL A 357 13.32 -45.60 -2.69
N GLU A 358 13.98 -44.55 -3.18
CA GLU A 358 14.49 -44.47 -4.56
C GLU A 358 15.98 -44.07 -4.60
N PRO A 359 16.85 -44.79 -5.34
CA PRO A 359 18.25 -44.41 -5.48
C PRO A 359 18.38 -43.19 -6.41
N VAL A 360 18.92 -42.09 -5.89
CA VAL A 360 19.13 -40.82 -6.61
C VAL A 360 20.61 -40.48 -6.68
N THR A 361 21.04 -39.91 -7.82
CA THR A 361 22.39 -39.34 -7.96
C THR A 361 22.27 -37.83 -8.11
N LEU A 362 22.93 -37.07 -7.22
CA LEU A 362 23.07 -35.61 -7.32
C LEU A 362 24.13 -35.23 -8.37
N ALA A 363 23.91 -35.67 -9.60
CA ALA A 363 24.68 -35.30 -10.77
C ALA A 363 23.72 -35.04 -11.94
N VAL A 364 23.76 -33.84 -12.50
CA VAL A 364 22.98 -33.51 -13.70
C VAL A 364 23.83 -33.84 -14.92
N GLU A 365 23.37 -34.71 -15.82
CA GLU A 365 24.07 -34.90 -17.09
C GLU A 365 23.98 -33.62 -17.93
N VAL A 366 25.09 -33.21 -18.55
CA VAL A 366 25.14 -32.01 -19.41
C VAL A 366 24.15 -32.12 -20.59
N LYS A 367 23.77 -33.34 -20.99
CA LYS A 367 22.73 -33.58 -21.99
C LYS A 367 21.35 -33.13 -21.52
N ASP A 368 20.99 -33.46 -20.28
CA ASP A 368 19.69 -33.12 -19.70
C ASP A 368 19.57 -31.60 -19.50
N ILE A 369 20.66 -30.94 -19.09
CA ILE A 369 20.74 -29.47 -19.04
C ILE A 369 20.38 -28.86 -20.40
N ASN A 370 21.01 -29.33 -21.48
CA ASN A 370 20.75 -28.81 -22.83
C ASN A 370 19.32 -29.09 -23.31
N THR A 371 18.75 -30.25 -22.96
CA THR A 371 17.36 -30.59 -23.29
C THR A 371 16.36 -29.71 -22.53
N VAL A 372 16.58 -29.48 -21.23
CA VAL A 372 15.74 -28.60 -20.40
C VAL A 372 15.87 -27.13 -20.83
N ILE A 373 17.07 -26.68 -21.23
CA ILE A 373 17.26 -25.34 -21.81
C ILE A 373 16.46 -25.19 -23.10
N ALA A 374 16.58 -26.12 -24.05
CA ALA A 374 15.82 -26.06 -25.31
C ALA A 374 14.30 -26.00 -25.10
N GLN A 375 13.77 -26.83 -24.18
CA GLN A 375 12.34 -26.81 -23.82
C GLN A 375 11.89 -25.48 -23.19
N LYS A 376 12.75 -24.87 -22.36
CA LYS A 376 12.48 -23.56 -21.76
C LYS A 376 12.57 -22.44 -22.80
N ASP A 377 13.52 -22.49 -23.72
CA ASP A 377 13.64 -21.52 -24.82
C ASP A 377 12.42 -21.56 -25.74
N ASP A 378 11.95 -22.76 -26.14
CA ASP A 378 10.70 -22.92 -26.91
C ASP A 378 9.49 -22.32 -26.16
N THR A 379 9.41 -22.56 -24.84
CA THR A 379 8.34 -22.00 -23.98
C THR A 379 8.43 -20.47 -23.88
N ILE A 380 9.64 -19.91 -23.76
CA ILE A 380 9.88 -18.46 -23.75
C ILE A 380 9.49 -17.83 -25.10
N VAL A 381 9.78 -18.48 -26.23
CA VAL A 381 9.37 -18.01 -27.56
C VAL A 381 7.84 -18.01 -27.71
N ALA A 382 7.16 -19.06 -27.23
CA ALA A 382 5.70 -19.13 -27.23
C ALA A 382 5.07 -18.01 -26.38
N LEU A 383 5.51 -17.86 -25.13
CA LEU A 383 5.01 -16.83 -24.20
C LEU A 383 5.29 -15.41 -24.70
N ASN A 384 6.44 -15.16 -25.35
CA ASN A 384 6.73 -13.87 -25.96
C ASN A 384 5.80 -13.56 -27.14
N THR A 385 5.47 -14.58 -27.95
CA THR A 385 4.54 -14.43 -29.08
C THR A 385 3.13 -14.11 -28.59
N GLU A 386 2.67 -14.78 -27.53
CA GLU A 386 1.38 -14.51 -26.90
C GLU A 386 1.33 -13.11 -26.26
N ASN A 387 2.36 -12.73 -25.51
CA ASN A 387 2.47 -11.37 -24.94
C ASN A 387 2.39 -10.27 -26.00
N LEU A 388 3.01 -10.47 -27.17
CA LEU A 388 2.92 -9.52 -28.29
C LEU A 388 1.53 -9.48 -28.93
N SER A 389 0.78 -10.58 -28.88
CA SER A 389 -0.62 -10.63 -29.32
C SER A 389 -1.54 -9.88 -28.34
N LEU A 390 -1.43 -10.20 -27.04
CA LEU A 390 -2.23 -9.57 -25.99
C LEU A 390 -1.99 -8.05 -25.92
N LYS A 391 -0.73 -7.59 -26.02
CA LYS A 391 -0.40 -6.15 -26.08
C LYS A 391 -1.09 -5.42 -27.24
N LYS A 392 -1.24 -6.07 -28.40
CA LYS A 392 -1.98 -5.48 -29.55
C LYS A 392 -3.48 -5.40 -29.26
N GLN A 393 -4.06 -6.42 -28.63
CA GLN A 393 -5.49 -6.43 -28.28
C GLN A 393 -5.82 -5.36 -27.23
N VAL A 394 -4.99 -5.21 -26.21
CA VAL A 394 -5.12 -4.15 -25.19
C VAL A 394 -5.07 -2.77 -25.85
N ALA A 395 -4.10 -2.52 -26.75
CA ALA A 395 -4.00 -1.25 -27.45
C ALA A 395 -5.23 -0.92 -28.32
N SER A 396 -5.84 -1.91 -28.97
CA SER A 396 -7.12 -1.69 -29.69
C SER A 396 -8.29 -1.42 -28.74
N LEU A 397 -8.41 -2.17 -27.64
CA LEU A 397 -9.52 -1.99 -26.68
C LEU A 397 -9.45 -0.65 -25.94
N GLN A 398 -8.25 -0.16 -25.63
CA GLN A 398 -8.05 1.18 -25.08
C GLN A 398 -8.59 2.25 -26.05
N LYS A 399 -8.17 2.21 -27.32
CA LYS A 399 -8.66 3.11 -28.36
C LYS A 399 -10.19 3.06 -28.53
N ASP A 400 -10.76 1.85 -28.60
CA ASP A 400 -12.21 1.68 -28.73
C ASP A 400 -12.96 2.23 -27.50
N SER A 401 -12.38 2.14 -26.30
CA SER A 401 -12.95 2.70 -25.07
C SER A 401 -12.89 4.24 -25.00
N GLU A 402 -11.80 4.84 -25.50
CA GLU A 402 -11.64 6.30 -25.62
C GLU A 402 -12.64 6.88 -26.64
N GLU A 403 -12.81 6.23 -27.80
CA GLU A 403 -13.81 6.60 -28.79
C GLU A 403 -15.23 6.52 -28.20
N LEU A 404 -15.55 5.44 -27.47
CA LEU A 404 -16.85 5.30 -26.79
C LEU A 404 -17.10 6.36 -25.71
N ALA A 405 -16.08 6.74 -24.94
CA ALA A 405 -16.17 7.81 -23.95
C ALA A 405 -16.46 9.17 -24.61
N SER A 406 -15.78 9.45 -25.74
CA SER A 406 -15.98 10.68 -26.50
C SER A 406 -17.41 10.81 -27.05
N ILE A 407 -17.95 9.71 -27.62
CA ILE A 407 -19.32 9.66 -28.16
C ILE A 407 -20.37 9.82 -27.06
N LYS A 408 -20.17 9.16 -25.90
CA LYS A 408 -21.08 9.30 -24.75
C LYS A 408 -21.10 10.73 -24.20
N LYS A 409 -19.94 11.40 -24.13
CA LYS A 409 -19.84 12.80 -23.72
C LYS A 409 -20.58 13.72 -24.69
N GLU A 410 -20.35 13.57 -25.99
CA GLU A 410 -21.04 14.37 -27.02
C GLU A 410 -22.57 14.17 -26.97
N GLN A 411 -23.03 12.92 -26.79
CA GLN A 411 -24.45 12.60 -26.63
C GLN A 411 -25.05 13.25 -25.37
N ALA A 412 -24.35 13.20 -24.23
CA ALA A 412 -24.82 13.83 -22.99
C ALA A 412 -24.87 15.36 -23.10
N GLU A 413 -23.87 15.99 -23.73
CA GLU A 413 -23.88 17.44 -23.99
C GLU A 413 -25.00 17.85 -24.97
N ALA A 414 -25.28 17.05 -26.00
CA ALA A 414 -26.37 17.28 -26.93
C ALA A 414 -27.75 17.15 -26.26
N GLU A 415 -27.95 16.10 -25.45
CA GLU A 415 -29.18 15.89 -24.69
C GLU A 415 -29.42 17.03 -23.68
N LEU A 416 -28.37 17.44 -22.96
CA LEU A 416 -28.44 18.57 -22.03
C LEU A 416 -28.80 19.88 -22.74
N LYS A 417 -28.19 20.19 -23.89
CA LYS A 417 -28.56 21.35 -24.71
C LYS A 417 -30.02 21.30 -25.19
N THR A 418 -30.54 20.12 -25.57
CA THR A 418 -31.97 20.00 -25.93
C THR A 418 -32.90 20.28 -24.76
N LYS A 419 -32.61 19.74 -23.57
CA LYS A 419 -33.44 19.99 -22.36
C LYS A 419 -33.39 21.45 -21.90
N GLN A 420 -32.22 22.11 -21.98
CA GLN A 420 -32.10 23.55 -21.74
C GLN A 420 -32.96 24.38 -22.71
N ALA A 421 -32.95 24.03 -24.01
CA ALA A 421 -33.77 24.70 -25.01
C ALA A 421 -35.28 24.47 -24.80
N GLU A 422 -35.70 23.27 -24.37
CA GLU A 422 -37.09 22.97 -24.03
C GLU A 422 -37.58 23.78 -22.81
N ILE A 423 -36.75 23.97 -21.78
CA ILE A 423 -37.10 24.83 -20.64
C ILE A 423 -37.14 26.30 -21.07
N ALA A 424 -36.15 26.79 -21.82
CA ALA A 424 -36.14 28.17 -22.30
C ALA A 424 -37.43 28.48 -23.10
N SER A 425 -37.83 27.59 -24.02
CA SER A 425 -39.07 27.72 -24.76
C SER A 425 -40.32 27.66 -23.86
N TYR A 426 -40.33 26.83 -22.82
CA TYR A 426 -41.41 26.79 -21.82
C TYR A 426 -41.52 28.12 -21.04
N VAL A 427 -40.40 28.69 -20.60
CA VAL A 427 -40.34 30.00 -19.92
C VAL A 427 -40.87 31.11 -20.83
N GLU A 428 -40.39 31.20 -22.07
CA GLU A 428 -40.87 32.15 -23.07
C GLU A 428 -42.38 32.02 -23.32
N SER A 429 -42.87 30.78 -23.50
CA SER A 429 -44.29 30.49 -23.75
C SER A 429 -45.22 30.93 -22.61
N SER A 430 -44.69 31.06 -21.39
CA SER A 430 -45.49 31.41 -20.21
C SER A 430 -45.98 32.87 -20.24
N ASN A 431 -45.25 33.77 -20.92
CA ASN A 431 -45.45 35.23 -20.88
C ASN A 431 -45.47 35.85 -19.47
N MET A 432 -44.93 35.16 -18.44
CA MET A 432 -44.96 35.62 -17.03
C MET A 432 -43.69 36.36 -16.57
N PHE A 433 -42.66 36.41 -17.40
CA PHE A 433 -41.40 37.11 -17.13
C PHE A 433 -41.21 38.29 -18.07
N SER A 434 -40.65 39.39 -17.57
CA SER A 434 -40.19 40.48 -18.45
C SER A 434 -38.88 40.10 -19.16
N ALA A 435 -38.50 40.87 -20.18
CA ALA A 435 -37.22 40.71 -20.87
C ALA A 435 -36.00 40.90 -19.92
N GLU A 436 -36.15 41.68 -18.85
CA GLU A 436 -35.09 41.91 -17.86
C GLU A 436 -35.04 40.77 -16.81
N GLU A 437 -36.17 40.12 -16.53
CA GLU A 437 -36.25 38.98 -15.61
C GLU A 437 -35.83 37.66 -16.26
N LEU A 438 -36.05 37.49 -17.57
CA LEU A 438 -35.43 36.43 -18.39
C LEU A 438 -33.90 36.49 -18.35
N GLU A 439 -33.34 37.70 -18.26
CA GLU A 439 -31.90 37.93 -18.15
C GLU A 439 -31.36 37.82 -16.71
N SER A 440 -32.20 37.55 -15.71
CA SER A 440 -31.77 37.41 -14.32
C SER A 440 -30.97 36.12 -14.08
N GLU A 441 -30.02 36.18 -13.15
CA GLU A 441 -29.18 35.04 -12.77
C GLU A 441 -30.02 33.85 -12.28
N GLU A 442 -31.11 34.08 -11.52
CA GLU A 442 -31.96 33.00 -11.00
C GLU A 442 -32.66 32.21 -12.12
N VAL A 443 -33.20 32.91 -13.14
CA VAL A 443 -33.87 32.25 -14.28
C VAL A 443 -32.84 31.57 -15.19
N LYS A 444 -31.68 32.20 -15.43
CA LYS A 444 -30.57 31.61 -16.20
C LYS A 444 -30.00 30.36 -15.53
N LEU A 445 -29.78 30.38 -14.22
CA LEU A 445 -29.29 29.24 -13.45
C LEU A 445 -30.30 28.09 -13.48
N ALA A 446 -31.60 28.36 -13.32
CA ALA A 446 -32.66 27.35 -13.40
C ALA A 446 -32.80 26.73 -14.80
N ILE A 447 -32.61 27.51 -15.88
CA ILE A 447 -32.52 26.96 -17.25
C ILE A 447 -31.26 26.11 -17.41
N ALA A 448 -30.09 26.62 -16.96
CA ALA A 448 -28.81 25.94 -17.11
C ALA A 448 -28.75 24.60 -16.36
N SER A 449 -29.32 24.52 -15.15
CA SER A 449 -29.41 23.32 -14.32
C SER A 449 -30.55 22.37 -14.70
N VAL A 450 -31.40 22.76 -15.66
CA VAL A 450 -32.57 21.99 -16.12
C VAL A 450 -33.66 21.84 -15.02
N ASP A 451 -33.81 22.85 -14.16
CA ASP A 451 -34.74 22.85 -13.02
C ASP A 451 -36.17 23.27 -13.42
N TYR A 452 -36.89 22.33 -14.06
CA TYR A 452 -38.32 22.46 -14.34
C TYR A 452 -39.18 22.78 -13.09
N PRO A 453 -38.98 22.16 -11.90
CA PRO A 453 -39.70 22.52 -10.69
C PRO A 453 -39.53 23.99 -10.27
N ALA A 454 -38.31 24.52 -10.23
CA ALA A 454 -38.05 25.91 -9.85
C ALA A 454 -38.72 26.89 -10.83
N ILE A 455 -38.54 26.68 -12.14
CA ILE A 455 -39.21 27.47 -13.19
C ILE A 455 -40.74 27.44 -13.03
N LYS A 456 -41.33 26.28 -12.75
CA LYS A 456 -42.78 26.16 -12.51
C LYS A 456 -43.23 26.88 -11.25
N SER A 457 -42.43 26.89 -10.18
CA SER A 457 -42.73 27.66 -8.97
C SER A 457 -42.70 29.16 -9.25
N MET A 458 -41.64 29.65 -9.90
CA MET A 458 -41.49 31.07 -10.28
C MET A 458 -42.68 31.55 -11.13
N ILE A 459 -43.09 30.75 -12.14
CA ILE A 459 -44.29 31.03 -12.95
C ILE A 459 -45.56 31.07 -12.08
N ALA A 460 -45.74 30.11 -11.18
CA ALA A 460 -46.91 30.05 -10.31
C ALA A 460 -47.00 31.24 -9.36
N ASP A 461 -45.87 31.65 -8.75
CA ASP A 461 -45.79 32.81 -7.87
C ASP A 461 -46.11 34.12 -8.62
N LYS A 462 -45.61 34.26 -9.86
CA LYS A 462 -45.94 35.38 -10.77
C LYS A 462 -47.44 35.44 -11.10
N VAL A 463 -48.05 34.32 -11.47
CA VAL A 463 -49.51 34.23 -11.75
C VAL A 463 -50.35 34.57 -10.50
N VAL A 464 -49.88 34.19 -9.31
CA VAL A 464 -50.54 34.54 -8.04
C VAL A 464 -50.38 36.02 -7.70
N ALA A 465 -49.23 36.62 -8.00
CA ALA A 465 -49.00 38.06 -7.82
C ALA A 465 -49.88 38.91 -8.76
N GLU A 466 -49.93 38.57 -10.06
CA GLU A 466 -50.77 39.25 -11.05
C GLU A 466 -52.26 39.24 -10.63
N LYS A 467 -52.78 38.06 -10.23
CA LYS A 467 -54.17 37.95 -9.74
C LYS A 467 -54.43 38.75 -8.46
N LYS A 468 -53.44 38.91 -7.57
CA LYS A 468 -53.56 39.75 -6.38
C LYS A 468 -53.61 41.24 -6.75
N GLU A 469 -52.79 41.69 -7.70
CA GLU A 469 -52.83 43.07 -8.19
C GLU A 469 -54.16 43.42 -8.87
N VAL A 470 -54.66 42.54 -9.75
CA VAL A 470 -55.95 42.75 -10.43
C VAL A 470 -57.07 42.87 -9.40
N ALA A 471 -57.13 41.96 -8.42
CA ALA A 471 -58.12 42.00 -7.34
C ALA A 471 -57.97 43.18 -6.36
N GLN A 472 -56.82 43.85 -6.33
CA GLN A 472 -56.62 45.10 -5.58
C GLN A 472 -57.10 46.30 -6.40
N LYS A 473 -56.72 46.39 -7.69
CA LYS A 473 -57.17 47.43 -8.62
C LYS A 473 -58.68 47.45 -8.77
N GLU A 474 -59.33 46.29 -8.87
CA GLU A 474 -60.80 46.18 -8.88
C GLU A 474 -61.45 46.76 -7.61
N LYS A 475 -60.86 46.52 -6.43
CA LYS A 475 -61.35 47.08 -5.16
C LYS A 475 -61.12 48.58 -5.04
N GLU A 476 -59.99 49.11 -5.51
CA GLU A 476 -59.76 50.56 -5.53
C GLU A 476 -60.74 51.28 -6.46
N ILE A 477 -61.03 50.71 -7.63
CA ILE A 477 -62.05 51.22 -8.55
C ILE A 477 -63.43 51.23 -7.86
N GLU A 478 -63.85 50.10 -7.26
CA GLU A 478 -65.15 49.99 -6.58
C GLU A 478 -65.31 50.94 -5.37
N VAL A 479 -64.21 51.24 -4.65
CA VAL A 479 -64.21 52.25 -3.58
C VAL A 479 -64.29 53.67 -4.14
N SER A 480 -63.59 53.95 -5.25
CA SER A 480 -63.61 55.27 -5.90
C SER A 480 -64.99 55.62 -6.50
N GLU A 481 -65.70 54.65 -7.08
CA GLU A 481 -67.07 54.85 -7.58
C GLU A 481 -68.06 55.16 -6.45
N LYS A 482 -67.95 54.46 -5.31
CA LYS A 482 -68.82 54.69 -4.13
C LYS A 482 -68.63 56.09 -3.54
N LEU A 483 -67.39 56.57 -3.43
CA LEU A 483 -67.08 57.95 -2.99
C LEU A 483 -67.64 59.01 -3.96
N ASN A 484 -67.62 58.74 -5.26
CA ASN A 484 -68.16 59.65 -6.27
C ASN A 484 -69.70 59.76 -6.19
N LEU A 485 -70.40 58.66 -5.88
CA LEU A 485 -71.85 58.65 -5.65
C LEU A 485 -72.29 59.42 -4.38
N GLU A 486 -71.55 59.32 -3.27
CA GLU A 486 -71.90 60.04 -2.03
C GLU A 486 -71.71 61.57 -2.16
N SER A 487 -70.66 62.02 -2.87
CA SER A 487 -70.45 63.44 -3.17
C SER A 487 -71.52 64.03 -4.11
N ALA A 488 -72.04 63.25 -5.06
CA ALA A 488 -73.18 63.67 -5.90
C ALA A 488 -74.48 63.83 -5.08
N SER A 489 -74.68 62.98 -4.06
CA SER A 489 -75.88 63.02 -3.21
C SER A 489 -75.97 64.23 -2.28
N THR A 490 -74.87 64.94 -2.03
CA THR A 490 -74.83 66.09 -1.10
C THR A 490 -74.91 67.46 -1.80
N GLY A 491 -74.86 67.50 -3.14
CA GLY A 491 -74.88 68.74 -3.93
C GLY A 491 -76.27 69.28 -4.32
N PHE A 492 -77.37 68.53 -4.13
CA PHE A 492 -78.71 68.89 -4.63
C PHE A 492 -79.70 69.34 -3.53
N GLY A 493 -79.28 70.33 -2.72
CA GLY A 493 -80.13 71.03 -1.76
C GLY A 493 -80.81 72.29 -2.35
N PHE A 494 -81.72 72.13 -3.31
CA PHE A 494 -82.44 73.25 -3.94
C PHE A 494 -83.74 73.59 -3.17
N ASP A 495 -83.69 74.53 -2.21
CA ASP A 495 -84.88 74.95 -1.44
C ASP A 495 -85.73 75.99 -2.19
N ILE A 496 -86.86 75.55 -2.73
CA ILE A 496 -87.78 76.36 -3.54
C ILE A 496 -88.81 77.07 -2.63
N LYS A 497 -88.42 78.19 -2.00
CA LYS A 497 -89.37 79.06 -1.25
C LYS A 497 -89.06 80.57 -1.29
N SER A 498 -89.22 81.21 -2.46
CA SER A 498 -89.45 82.67 -2.53
C SER A 498 -89.99 83.17 -3.88
N PHE A 499 -91.20 82.75 -4.27
CA PHE A 499 -91.93 83.46 -5.33
C PHE A 499 -93.44 83.59 -5.06
N ILE A 500 -93.79 84.28 -3.97
CA ILE A 500 -95.16 84.78 -3.74
C ILE A 500 -95.10 86.23 -3.23
N SER A 501 -95.79 87.11 -3.97
CA SER A 501 -96.28 88.46 -3.58
C SER A 501 -95.33 89.67 -3.59
N ARG A 502 -95.57 90.51 -4.61
CA ARG A 502 -95.38 91.99 -4.72
C ARG A 502 -93.97 92.53 -4.95
#